data_AF-A0A535QFH7-F1
#
_entry.id   AF-A0A535QFH7-F1
#
_cell.length_a   1.000
_cell.length_b   1.000
_cell.length_c   1.000
_cell.angle_alpha   90.00
_cell.angle_beta   90.00
_cell.angle_gamma   90.00
#
_symmetry.space_group_name_H-M   'P 1'
#
loop_
_entity.id
_entity.type
_entity.pdbx_description
1 polymer ?
#
loop_
_entity_poly.entity_id
_entity_poly.type
_entity_poly.pdbx_seq_one_letter_code
_entity_poly.pdbx_strand_id
1 'polypeptide(L)'
;MKARLAADNAAAQGELDAKGLAAYQSGNASLLSAAGTSFARYSVVTVQLTATNPNHFLIGVRTFISKAKQETGFFEEQLTVSQQDQRYLIHDVQASAVQPLSHGPSVVSVEVLQTPPGQRVKVQFDADLKAETVTRATIQIKDQDGNPVEATVTFDADTHLAILAVKLRQGTYQLVVTTGVTDFTGVPLTQEYDAPLVISR
;
A
#
# COMPACT_ATOMS: atom_id res chain seq x y z
N MET A 1 8.58 -1.78 12.66
CA MET A 1 9.53 -1.39 11.59
C MET A 1 10.94 -1.08 12.07
N LYS A 2 11.15 -0.18 13.07
CA LYS A 2 12.50 0.17 13.55
C LYS A 2 13.36 -1.04 13.94
N ALA A 3 12.79 -2.00 14.68
CA ALA A 3 13.47 -3.26 15.01
C ALA A 3 13.92 -4.05 13.77
N ARG A 4 13.08 -4.11 12.73
CA ARG A 4 13.39 -4.79 11.46
C ARG A 4 14.55 -4.11 10.72
N LEU A 5 14.59 -2.78 10.69
CA LEU A 5 15.73 -2.03 10.12
C LEU A 5 17.04 -2.29 10.89
N ALA A 6 16.96 -2.49 12.20
CA ALA A 6 18.10 -2.82 13.05
C ALA A 6 18.48 -4.31 13.03
N ALA A 7 17.77 -5.14 12.26
CA ALA A 7 17.88 -6.61 12.27
C ALA A 7 17.67 -7.24 13.67
N ASP A 8 16.95 -6.55 14.56
CA ASP A 8 16.61 -7.04 15.89
C ASP A 8 15.35 -7.92 15.82
N ASN A 9 15.57 -9.23 15.67
CA ASN A 9 14.50 -10.20 15.55
C ASN A 9 13.62 -10.26 16.81
N ALA A 10 14.21 -10.20 17.99
CA ALA A 10 13.48 -10.34 19.25
C ALA A 10 12.54 -9.15 19.45
N ALA A 11 13.04 -7.93 19.25
CA ALA A 11 12.21 -6.74 19.32
C ALA A 11 11.14 -6.72 18.22
N ALA A 12 11.46 -7.19 16.99
CA ALA A 12 10.48 -7.25 15.91
C ALA A 12 9.35 -8.27 16.20
N GLN A 13 9.67 -9.42 16.80
CA GLN A 13 8.68 -10.41 17.23
C GLN A 13 7.81 -9.88 18.38
N GLY A 14 8.35 -9.03 19.24
CA GLY A 14 7.60 -8.39 20.34
C GLY A 14 6.54 -7.37 19.91
N GLU A 15 6.42 -7.07 18.62
CA GLU A 15 5.37 -6.24 18.02
C GLU A 15 4.29 -7.07 17.29
N LEU A 16 4.36 -8.40 17.37
CA LEU A 16 3.41 -9.32 16.79
C LEU A 16 2.54 -9.93 17.89
N ASP A 17 1.27 -10.19 17.59
CA ASP A 17 0.49 -11.14 18.39
C ASP A 17 0.73 -12.59 17.91
N ALA A 18 0.08 -13.56 18.53
CA ALA A 18 0.25 -14.97 18.17
C ALA A 18 -0.11 -15.27 16.71
N LYS A 19 -1.11 -14.58 16.14
CA LYS A 19 -1.53 -14.77 14.76
C LYS A 19 -0.56 -14.07 13.79
N GLY A 20 -0.12 -12.85 14.12
CA GLY A 20 0.89 -12.13 13.36
C GLY A 20 2.21 -12.90 13.29
N LEU A 21 2.63 -13.51 14.40
CA LEU A 21 3.80 -14.38 14.45
C LEU A 21 3.66 -15.57 13.49
N ALA A 22 2.51 -16.25 13.53
CA ALA A 22 2.23 -17.36 12.62
C ALA A 22 2.21 -16.91 11.14
N ALA A 23 1.67 -15.73 10.84
CA ALA A 23 1.63 -15.16 9.50
C ALA A 23 3.05 -14.93 8.93
N TYR A 24 3.97 -14.34 9.71
CA TYR A 24 5.38 -14.20 9.29
C TYR A 24 6.12 -15.53 9.16
N GLN A 25 5.75 -16.55 9.96
CA GLN A 25 6.36 -17.88 9.87
C GLN A 25 5.85 -18.71 8.70
N SER A 26 4.70 -18.36 8.11
CA SER A 26 4.12 -19.06 6.95
C SER A 26 4.91 -18.87 5.65
N GLY A 27 5.86 -17.92 5.62
CA GLY A 27 6.69 -17.62 4.44
C GLY A 27 6.11 -16.57 3.49
N ASN A 28 4.89 -16.08 3.74
CA ASN A 28 4.25 -15.03 2.93
C ASN A 28 4.78 -13.62 3.19
N ALA A 29 5.56 -13.43 4.26
CA ALA A 29 6.21 -12.17 4.63
C ALA A 29 7.51 -12.48 5.36
N SER A 30 8.43 -11.53 5.42
CA SER A 30 9.73 -11.72 6.07
C SER A 30 9.99 -10.67 7.13
N LEU A 31 10.13 -11.11 8.38
CA LEU A 31 10.39 -10.20 9.49
C LEU A 31 11.80 -9.60 9.40
N LEU A 32 12.76 -10.36 8.88
CA LEU A 32 14.14 -9.94 8.59
C LEU A 32 14.41 -9.98 7.09
N SER A 33 15.42 -9.22 6.65
CA SER A 33 15.89 -9.27 5.28
C SER A 33 16.58 -10.59 4.96
N ALA A 34 16.59 -10.97 3.68
CA ALA A 34 17.32 -12.15 3.22
C ALA A 34 18.83 -11.99 3.42
N ALA A 35 19.55 -13.11 3.56
CA ALA A 35 21.00 -13.12 3.72
C ALA A 35 21.71 -12.30 2.62
N GLY A 36 22.67 -11.46 3.02
CA GLY A 36 23.39 -10.57 2.11
C GLY A 36 22.63 -9.29 1.71
N THR A 37 21.45 -9.06 2.28
CA THR A 37 20.66 -7.82 2.11
C THR A 37 20.25 -7.24 3.47
N SER A 38 19.84 -5.98 3.49
CA SER A 38 19.23 -5.33 4.66
C SER A 38 17.97 -4.55 4.26
N PHE A 39 17.05 -4.37 5.20
CA PHE A 39 16.01 -3.36 5.04
C PHE A 39 16.63 -1.97 5.30
N ALA A 40 16.52 -1.07 4.31
CA ALA A 40 17.16 0.24 4.33
C ALA A 40 16.31 1.31 5.00
N ARG A 41 15.04 1.38 4.61
CA ARG A 41 14.03 2.31 5.13
C ARG A 41 12.63 1.76 4.89
N TYR A 42 11.64 2.43 5.47
CA TYR A 42 10.24 2.17 5.19
C TYR A 42 9.45 3.48 5.05
N SER A 43 8.31 3.39 4.38
CA SER A 43 7.30 4.45 4.34
C SER A 43 5.91 3.85 4.56
N VAL A 44 5.02 4.61 5.19
CA VAL A 44 3.61 4.24 5.29
C VAL A 44 2.92 4.76 4.03
N VAL A 45 2.27 3.85 3.29
CA VAL A 45 1.59 4.14 2.02
C VAL A 45 0.09 4.36 2.27
N THR A 46 -0.51 3.63 3.19
CA THR A 46 -1.92 3.81 3.54
C THR A 46 -2.16 3.48 5.00
N VAL A 47 -3.17 4.15 5.60
CA VAL A 47 -3.72 3.82 6.91
C VAL A 47 -5.23 3.89 6.77
N GLN A 48 -5.91 2.79 7.06
CA GLN A 48 -7.36 2.68 6.91
C GLN A 48 -7.96 2.07 8.16
N LEU A 49 -9.02 2.68 8.68
CA LEU A 49 -9.80 2.11 9.76
C LEU A 49 -10.63 0.95 9.20
N THR A 50 -10.59 -0.20 9.86
CA THR A 50 -11.46 -1.31 9.47
C THR A 50 -12.80 -1.19 10.19
N ALA A 51 -13.89 -1.12 9.42
CA ALA A 51 -15.23 -0.73 9.87
C ALA A 51 -15.85 -1.63 10.97
N THR A 52 -15.26 -2.79 11.23
CA THR A 52 -15.78 -3.80 12.16
C THR A 52 -15.21 -3.66 13.57
N ASN A 53 -14.09 -2.94 13.76
CA ASN A 53 -13.53 -2.73 15.08
C ASN A 53 -12.69 -1.43 15.09
N PRO A 54 -13.03 -0.42 15.91
CA PRO A 54 -12.25 0.83 15.99
C PRO A 54 -10.80 0.61 16.42
N ASN A 55 -10.48 -0.58 16.93
CA ASN A 55 -9.15 -0.97 17.36
C ASN A 55 -8.39 -1.75 16.27
N HIS A 56 -8.93 -1.87 15.06
CA HIS A 56 -8.29 -2.58 13.95
C HIS A 56 -8.04 -1.67 12.75
N PHE A 57 -6.78 -1.65 12.32
CA PHE A 57 -6.30 -0.84 11.21
C PHE A 57 -5.70 -1.72 10.13
N LEU A 58 -5.88 -1.30 8.89
CA LEU A 58 -5.10 -1.80 7.76
C LEU A 58 -4.05 -0.76 7.42
N ILE A 59 -2.78 -1.16 7.45
CA ILE A 59 -1.65 -0.28 7.20
C ILE A 59 -0.82 -0.86 6.05
N GLY A 60 -0.73 -0.14 4.94
CA GLY A 60 0.21 -0.45 3.87
C GLY A 60 1.57 0.14 4.18
N VAL A 61 2.60 -0.69 4.24
CA VAL A 61 3.99 -0.27 4.50
C VAL A 61 4.88 -0.70 3.36
N ARG A 62 5.58 0.25 2.72
CA ARG A 62 6.62 -0.05 1.75
C ARG A 62 7.96 -0.18 2.45
N THR A 63 8.66 -1.28 2.24
CA THR A 63 9.99 -1.54 2.80
C THR A 63 11.01 -1.68 1.69
N PHE A 64 12.08 -0.88 1.75
CA PHE A 64 13.15 -0.87 0.75
C PHE A 64 14.26 -1.84 1.15
N ILE A 65 14.74 -2.62 0.18
CA ILE A 65 15.81 -3.59 0.33
C ILE A 65 17.10 -3.01 -0.23
N SER A 66 18.18 -3.09 0.53
CA SER A 66 19.52 -2.74 0.07
C SER A 66 20.47 -3.93 0.04
N LYS A 67 21.39 -3.89 -0.92
CA LYS A 67 22.53 -4.79 -1.03
C LYS A 67 23.78 -3.93 -1.17
N ALA A 68 24.82 -4.21 -0.37
CA ALA A 68 26.02 -3.38 -0.33
C ALA A 68 25.73 -1.87 -0.14
N LYS A 69 24.73 -1.53 0.69
CA LYS A 69 24.26 -0.16 1.00
C LYS A 69 23.58 0.58 -0.16
N GLN A 70 23.31 -0.08 -1.29
CA GLN A 70 22.52 0.48 -2.38
C GLN A 70 21.12 -0.12 -2.35
N GLU A 71 20.08 0.72 -2.41
CA GLU A 71 18.71 0.24 -2.58
C GLU A 71 18.58 -0.45 -3.94
N THR A 72 17.95 -1.62 -3.95
CA THR A 72 17.83 -2.48 -5.14
C THR A 72 16.38 -2.79 -5.51
N GLY A 73 15.48 -2.66 -4.53
CA GLY A 73 14.06 -2.91 -4.71
C GLY A 73 13.30 -2.57 -3.45
N PHE A 74 11.99 -2.81 -3.50
CA PHE A 74 11.11 -2.69 -2.36
C PHE A 74 10.01 -3.74 -2.45
N PHE A 75 9.29 -3.94 -1.36
CA PHE A 75 8.03 -4.67 -1.33
C PHE A 75 7.06 -3.91 -0.44
N GLU A 76 5.78 -4.20 -0.57
CA GLU A 76 4.77 -3.65 0.31
C GLU A 76 4.14 -4.74 1.16
N GLU A 77 3.81 -4.39 2.39
CA GLU A 77 3.06 -5.23 3.32
C GLU A 77 1.75 -4.55 3.66
N GLN A 78 0.66 -5.29 3.54
CA GLN A 78 -0.63 -4.93 4.11
C GLN A 78 -0.71 -5.54 5.50
N LEU A 79 -0.49 -4.71 6.53
CA LEU A 79 -0.49 -5.10 7.93
C LEU A 79 -1.89 -4.90 8.51
N THR A 80 -2.49 -5.98 9.02
CA THR A 80 -3.63 -5.84 9.92
C THR A 80 -3.10 -5.63 11.32
N VAL A 81 -3.41 -4.50 11.93
CA VAL A 81 -2.96 -4.13 13.28
C VAL A 81 -4.17 -4.12 14.20
N SER A 82 -4.04 -4.72 15.39
CA SER A 82 -5.10 -4.77 16.40
C SER A 82 -4.62 -4.22 17.74
N GLN A 83 -5.49 -3.53 18.48
CA GLN A 83 -5.19 -3.11 19.85
C GLN A 83 -5.40 -4.28 20.82
N GLN A 84 -4.37 -4.61 21.60
CA GLN A 84 -4.36 -5.61 22.66
C GLN A 84 -3.63 -5.04 23.87
N ASP A 85 -4.26 -5.06 25.05
CA ASP A 85 -3.66 -4.55 26.30
C ASP A 85 -3.05 -3.15 26.16
N GLN A 86 -3.79 -2.23 25.54
CA GLN A 86 -3.39 -0.85 25.25
C GLN A 86 -2.20 -0.69 24.29
N ARG A 87 -1.68 -1.77 23.71
CA ARG A 87 -0.66 -1.75 22.65
C ARG A 87 -1.28 -2.11 21.30
N TYR A 88 -0.69 -1.61 20.22
CA TYR A 88 -1.05 -2.04 18.87
C TYR A 88 -0.06 -3.10 18.42
N LEU A 89 -0.56 -4.29 18.12
CA LEU A 89 0.23 -5.42 17.63
C LEU A 89 -0.18 -5.79 16.22
N ILE A 90 0.78 -6.25 15.42
CA ILE A 90 0.50 -6.81 14.10
C ILE A 90 -0.20 -8.15 14.30
N HIS A 91 -1.41 -8.25 13.76
CA HIS A 91 -2.31 -9.39 13.83
C HIS A 91 -2.23 -10.27 12.58
N ASP A 92 -1.97 -9.67 11.43
CA ASP A 92 -1.86 -10.36 10.15
C ASP A 92 -0.98 -9.57 9.18
N VAL A 93 -0.45 -10.25 8.18
CA VAL A 93 0.38 -9.63 7.13
C VAL A 93 0.19 -10.33 5.79
N GLN A 94 0.06 -9.52 4.75
CA GLN A 94 0.22 -9.96 3.36
C GLN A 94 1.29 -9.12 2.69
N ALA A 95 2.35 -9.76 2.19
CA ALA A 95 3.40 -9.06 1.45
C ALA A 95 3.23 -9.21 -0.06
N SER A 96 3.58 -8.18 -0.81
CA SER A 96 3.78 -8.24 -2.25
C SER A 96 5.08 -8.98 -2.58
N ALA A 97 5.23 -9.37 -3.86
CA ALA A 97 6.56 -9.69 -4.38
C ALA A 97 7.49 -8.47 -4.30
N VAL A 98 8.79 -8.73 -4.25
CA VAL A 98 9.81 -7.67 -4.35
C VAL A 98 9.80 -7.09 -5.75
N GLN A 99 9.62 -5.78 -5.83
CA GLN A 99 9.71 -4.98 -7.03
C GLN A 99 11.11 -4.38 -7.15
N PRO A 100 11.74 -4.43 -8.33
CA PRO A 100 12.98 -3.69 -8.56
C PRO A 100 12.71 -2.18 -8.51
N LEU A 101 13.71 -1.41 -8.10
CA LEU A 101 13.65 0.04 -8.32
C LEU A 101 13.67 0.30 -9.83
N SER A 102 12.79 1.18 -10.28
CA SER A 102 12.69 1.55 -11.68
C SER A 102 12.74 3.07 -11.86
N HIS A 103 12.80 3.47 -13.13
CA HIS A 103 12.72 4.87 -13.53
C HIS A 103 11.28 5.32 -13.83
N GLY A 104 10.30 4.41 -13.74
CA GLY A 104 8.89 4.74 -13.95
C GLY A 104 8.26 5.33 -12.70
N PRO A 105 7.04 5.88 -12.81
CA PRO A 105 6.32 6.40 -11.66
C PRO A 105 5.98 5.29 -10.68
N SER A 106 5.80 5.66 -9.41
CA SER A 106 5.30 4.77 -8.36
C SER A 106 4.23 5.46 -7.51
N VAL A 107 3.26 4.67 -7.03
CA VAL A 107 2.31 5.16 -6.02
C VAL A 107 3.03 5.25 -4.68
N VAL A 108 2.92 6.38 -3.99
CA VAL A 108 3.58 6.62 -2.70
C VAL A 108 2.61 6.85 -1.55
N SER A 109 1.35 7.18 -1.84
CA SER A 109 0.30 7.30 -0.83
C SER A 109 -1.07 7.00 -1.41
N VAL A 110 -1.91 6.31 -0.63
CA VAL A 110 -3.32 6.09 -0.89
C VAL A 110 -4.13 6.51 0.34
N GLU A 111 -4.97 7.54 0.18
CA GLU A 111 -5.85 8.06 1.22
C GLU A 111 -7.32 7.88 0.83
N VAL A 112 -8.13 7.35 1.74
CA VAL A 112 -9.58 7.21 1.57
C VAL A 112 -10.29 8.24 2.45
N LEU A 113 -10.89 9.24 1.80
CA LEU A 113 -11.75 10.22 2.46
C LEU A 113 -13.21 9.79 2.37
N GLN A 114 -13.84 9.59 3.53
CA GLN A 114 -15.17 8.97 3.64
C GLN A 114 -16.30 9.99 3.85
N THR A 115 -16.23 11.15 3.20
CA THR A 115 -17.19 12.25 3.43
C THR A 115 -18.43 12.16 2.52
N PRO A 116 -19.67 12.18 3.03
CA PRO A 116 -20.88 12.27 2.19
C PRO A 116 -20.86 13.50 1.24
N PRO A 117 -21.42 13.43 0.02
CA PRO A 117 -22.29 12.37 -0.53
C PRO A 117 -21.54 11.26 -1.32
N GLY A 118 -20.21 11.15 -1.22
CA GLY A 118 -19.42 10.12 -1.89
C GLY A 118 -17.96 10.12 -1.45
N GLN A 119 -17.32 8.96 -1.47
CA GLN A 119 -15.94 8.79 -1.04
C GLN A 119 -14.97 9.35 -2.08
N ARG A 120 -13.81 9.82 -1.61
CA ARG A 120 -12.69 10.21 -2.47
C ARG A 120 -11.50 9.33 -2.15
N VAL A 121 -10.97 8.64 -3.15
CA VAL A 121 -9.69 7.93 -3.05
C VAL A 121 -8.65 8.82 -3.70
N LYS A 122 -7.66 9.24 -2.92
CA LYS A 122 -6.51 10.01 -3.37
C LYS A 122 -5.34 9.07 -3.58
N VAL A 123 -4.70 9.17 -4.73
CA VAL A 123 -3.53 8.38 -5.12
C VAL A 123 -2.41 9.34 -5.48
N GLN A 124 -1.37 9.36 -4.65
CA GLN A 124 -0.20 10.21 -4.81
C GLN A 124 0.90 9.45 -5.56
N PHE A 125 1.50 10.11 -6.54
CA PHE A 125 2.65 9.60 -7.28
C PHE A 125 3.93 10.36 -6.91
N ASP A 126 5.09 9.76 -7.20
CA ASP A 126 6.43 10.33 -6.98
C ASP A 126 7.04 11.04 -8.20
N ALA A 127 6.31 11.12 -9.30
CA ALA A 127 6.81 11.64 -10.56
C ALA A 127 5.75 12.46 -11.31
N ASP A 128 6.23 13.35 -12.18
CA ASP A 128 5.39 14.01 -13.19
C ASP A 128 4.81 12.95 -14.12
N LEU A 129 3.49 12.91 -14.25
CA LEU A 129 2.78 11.98 -15.13
C LEU A 129 2.31 12.65 -16.41
N LYS A 130 2.17 11.85 -17.47
CA LYS A 130 1.34 12.26 -18.62
C LYS A 130 -0.13 12.24 -18.20
N ALA A 131 -0.72 13.42 -18.06
CA ALA A 131 -2.09 13.57 -17.55
C ALA A 131 -3.12 12.79 -18.37
N GLU A 132 -2.92 12.67 -19.69
CA GLU A 132 -3.77 11.89 -20.59
C GLU A 132 -3.75 10.37 -20.30
N THR A 133 -2.75 9.88 -19.58
CA THR A 133 -2.65 8.48 -19.14
C THR A 133 -3.34 8.22 -17.81
N VAL A 134 -3.74 9.26 -17.08
CA VAL A 134 -4.43 9.16 -15.79
C VAL A 134 -5.94 9.18 -16.03
N THR A 135 -6.54 8.01 -16.19
CA THR A 135 -7.93 7.83 -16.60
C THR A 135 -8.63 6.77 -15.76
N ARG A 136 -9.96 6.65 -15.89
CA ARG A 136 -10.71 5.54 -15.27
C ARG A 136 -10.34 4.15 -15.81
N ALA A 137 -9.65 4.06 -16.94
CA ALA A 137 -9.18 2.79 -17.48
C ALA A 137 -7.84 2.36 -16.85
N THR A 138 -7.06 3.31 -16.35
CA THR A 138 -5.71 3.08 -15.82
C THR A 138 -5.62 3.21 -14.30
N ILE A 139 -6.58 3.90 -13.68
CA ILE A 139 -6.78 3.90 -12.22
C ILE A 139 -8.22 3.53 -11.92
N GLN A 140 -8.40 2.34 -11.34
CA GLN A 140 -9.69 1.68 -11.16
C GLN A 140 -9.93 1.37 -9.68
N ILE A 141 -11.20 1.35 -9.28
CA ILE A 141 -11.64 0.70 -8.06
C ILE A 141 -12.43 -0.54 -8.48
N LYS A 142 -12.11 -1.71 -7.94
CA LYS A 142 -12.81 -2.96 -8.17
C LYS A 142 -13.53 -3.44 -6.92
N ASP A 143 -14.71 -4.03 -7.08
CA ASP A 143 -15.40 -4.73 -5.99
C ASP A 143 -14.76 -6.10 -5.70
N GLN A 144 -15.33 -6.84 -4.74
CA GLN A 144 -14.81 -8.15 -4.33
C GLN A 144 -14.90 -9.21 -5.42
N ASP A 145 -15.79 -9.03 -6.41
CA ASP A 145 -15.94 -9.92 -7.55
C ASP A 145 -15.01 -9.52 -8.71
N GLY A 146 -14.21 -8.46 -8.53
CA GLY A 146 -13.28 -7.94 -9.52
C GLY A 146 -13.93 -7.01 -10.56
N ASN A 147 -15.20 -6.63 -10.38
CA ASN A 147 -15.88 -5.73 -11.30
C ASN A 147 -15.46 -4.28 -11.05
N PRO A 148 -15.23 -3.47 -12.10
CA PRO A 148 -14.93 -2.06 -11.94
C PRO A 148 -16.13 -1.30 -11.38
N VAL A 149 -15.88 -0.44 -10.40
CA VAL A 149 -16.84 0.50 -9.84
C VAL A 149 -16.69 1.85 -10.55
N GLU A 150 -17.82 2.42 -10.97
CA GLU A 150 -17.82 3.71 -11.67
C GLU A 150 -17.27 4.82 -10.77
N ALA A 151 -16.21 5.49 -11.24
CA ALA A 151 -15.57 6.61 -10.57
C ALA A 151 -15.20 7.71 -11.56
N THR A 152 -15.30 8.95 -11.12
CA THR A 152 -14.74 10.10 -11.86
C THR A 152 -13.30 10.29 -11.43
N VAL A 153 -12.37 10.23 -12.38
CA VAL A 153 -10.94 10.44 -12.15
C VAL A 153 -10.55 11.86 -12.56
N THR A 154 -9.88 12.57 -11.66
CA THR A 154 -9.20 13.85 -11.93
C THR A 154 -7.74 13.73 -11.55
N PHE A 155 -6.86 14.44 -12.25
CA PHE A 155 -5.43 14.48 -11.95
C PHE A 155 -4.95 15.92 -11.85
N ASP A 156 -4.20 16.20 -10.79
CA ASP A 156 -3.46 17.45 -10.60
C ASP A 156 -1.97 17.18 -10.84
N ALA A 157 -1.44 17.75 -11.93
CA ALA A 157 -0.07 17.54 -12.34
C ALA A 157 0.94 18.27 -11.43
N ASP A 158 0.56 19.39 -10.82
CA ASP A 158 1.46 20.18 -9.96
C ASP A 158 1.72 19.47 -8.63
N THR A 159 0.74 18.68 -8.18
CA THR A 159 0.81 17.93 -6.92
C THR A 159 0.96 16.43 -7.11
N HIS A 160 1.07 15.93 -8.35
CA HIS A 160 1.11 14.50 -8.71
C HIS A 160 -0.02 13.67 -8.08
N LEU A 161 -1.21 14.27 -7.98
CA LEU A 161 -2.32 13.72 -7.22
C LEU A 161 -3.48 13.33 -8.14
N ALA A 162 -3.76 12.03 -8.20
CA ALA A 162 -5.01 11.53 -8.79
C ALA A 162 -6.09 11.43 -7.71
N ILE A 163 -7.31 11.83 -8.05
CA ILE A 163 -8.47 11.77 -7.16
C ILE A 163 -9.60 11.03 -7.88
N LEU A 164 -10.07 9.96 -7.25
CA LEU A 164 -11.23 9.18 -7.68
C LEU A 164 -12.41 9.56 -6.82
N ALA A 165 -13.40 10.23 -7.40
CA ALA A 165 -14.68 10.48 -6.76
C ALA A 165 -15.64 9.33 -7.08
N VAL A 166 -16.12 8.64 -6.04
CA VAL A 166 -16.86 7.37 -6.17
C VAL A 166 -17.96 7.28 -5.12
N LYS A 167 -19.00 6.49 -5.39
CA LYS A 167 -20.04 6.15 -4.41
C LYS A 167 -19.92 4.68 -4.03
N LEU A 168 -19.31 4.43 -2.88
CA LEU A 168 -19.08 3.10 -2.33
C LEU A 168 -20.01 2.83 -1.15
N ARG A 169 -20.50 1.60 -1.08
CA ARG A 169 -21.12 1.06 0.14
C ARG A 169 -20.02 0.62 1.10
N GLN A 170 -20.36 0.50 2.38
CA GLN A 170 -19.49 -0.13 3.36
C GLN A 170 -19.04 -1.50 2.86
N GLY A 171 -17.74 -1.77 2.94
CA GLY A 171 -17.15 -3.01 2.43
C GLY A 171 -15.67 -2.85 2.10
N THR A 172 -15.09 -3.90 1.51
CA THR A 172 -13.72 -3.89 1.00
C THR A 172 -13.72 -3.86 -0.52
N TYR A 173 -12.80 -3.09 -1.09
CA TYR A 173 -12.59 -2.93 -2.52
C TYR A 173 -11.08 -3.02 -2.81
N GLN A 174 -10.72 -3.02 -4.08
CA GLN A 174 -9.34 -2.98 -4.53
C GLN A 174 -9.11 -1.73 -5.38
N LEU A 175 -8.12 -0.92 -5.02
CA LEU A 175 -7.53 0.05 -5.93
C LEU A 175 -6.58 -0.69 -6.87
N VAL A 176 -6.70 -0.41 -8.17
CA VAL A 176 -5.81 -0.93 -9.20
C VAL A 176 -5.26 0.24 -10.02
N VAL A 177 -3.94 0.39 -10.05
CA VAL A 177 -3.23 1.32 -10.94
C VAL A 177 -2.45 0.49 -11.95
N THR A 178 -2.84 0.54 -13.21
CA THR A 178 -2.26 -0.31 -14.26
C THR A 178 -0.94 0.27 -14.78
N THR A 179 -0.19 -0.54 -15.53
CA THR A 179 1.01 -0.08 -16.27
C THR A 179 0.70 0.90 -17.40
N GLY A 180 -0.57 1.22 -17.64
CA GLY A 180 -0.97 2.23 -18.62
C GLY A 180 -0.73 3.67 -18.17
N VAL A 181 -0.53 3.90 -16.86
CA VAL A 181 -0.05 5.20 -16.36
C VAL A 181 1.44 5.34 -16.65
N THR A 182 1.85 6.47 -17.22
CA THR A 182 3.26 6.74 -17.55
C THR A 182 3.74 8.06 -16.96
N ASP A 183 5.03 8.17 -16.72
CA ASP A 183 5.67 9.46 -16.46
C ASP A 183 5.59 10.40 -17.67
N PHE A 184 6.01 11.65 -17.49
CA PHE A 184 6.03 12.68 -18.53
C PHE A 184 6.89 12.33 -19.76
N THR A 185 7.87 11.43 -19.61
CA THR A 185 8.72 10.94 -20.72
C THR A 185 8.11 9.74 -21.45
N GLY A 186 7.12 9.08 -20.86
CA GLY A 186 6.44 7.90 -21.39
C GLY A 186 6.89 6.57 -20.82
N VAL A 187 7.68 6.57 -19.73
CA VAL A 187 8.04 5.33 -19.02
C VAL A 187 6.83 4.89 -18.18
N PRO A 188 6.34 3.65 -18.33
CA PRO A 188 5.17 3.16 -17.59
C PRO A 188 5.49 2.84 -16.13
N LEU A 189 4.44 2.73 -15.30
CA LEU A 189 4.53 1.95 -14.06
C LEU A 189 5.16 0.58 -14.38
N THR A 190 6.11 0.14 -13.56
CA THR A 190 6.85 -1.11 -13.80
C THR A 190 5.95 -2.33 -13.74
N GLN A 191 4.93 -2.27 -12.90
CA GLN A 191 3.90 -3.29 -12.77
C GLN A 191 2.62 -2.66 -12.26
N GLU A 192 1.52 -3.41 -12.39
CA GLU A 192 0.26 -3.05 -11.75
C GLU A 192 0.46 -2.91 -10.24
N TYR A 193 -0.13 -1.85 -9.69
CA TYR A 193 -0.15 -1.58 -8.26
C TYR A 193 -1.56 -1.85 -7.73
N ASP A 194 -1.64 -2.75 -6.76
CA ASP A 194 -2.86 -3.14 -6.09
C ASP A 194 -2.82 -2.70 -4.62
N ALA A 195 -3.89 -2.07 -4.15
CA ALA A 195 -4.05 -1.77 -2.73
C ALA A 195 -5.48 -2.06 -2.26
N PRO A 196 -5.65 -2.69 -1.09
CA PRO A 196 -6.97 -2.85 -0.49
C PRO A 196 -7.53 -1.48 -0.09
N LEU A 197 -8.83 -1.30 -0.27
CA LEU A 197 -9.60 -0.14 0.20
C LEU A 197 -10.71 -0.61 1.12
N VAL A 198 -10.81 -0.02 2.31
CA VAL A 198 -11.83 -0.32 3.31
C VAL A 198 -12.71 0.90 3.49
N ILE A 199 -14.00 0.72 3.21
CA ILE A 199 -15.02 1.75 3.42
C ILE A 199 -15.75 1.41 4.71
N SER A 200 -15.55 2.26 5.72
CA SER A 200 -16.21 2.23 7.01
C SER A 200 -17.40 3.19 7.08
N ARG A 201 -18.23 3.06 8.11
CA ARG A 201 -19.32 4.01 8.36
C ARG A 201 -18.80 5.33 8.90
#